data_AF-A0A7Y2ELI1-F1
#
_entry.id   AF-A0A7Y2ELI1-F1
#
_cell.length_a   1.000
_cell.length_b   1.000
_cell.length_c   1.000
_cell.angle_alpha   90.00
_cell.angle_beta   90.00
_cell.angle_gamma   90.00
#
_symmetry.space_group_name_H-M   'P 1'
#
loop_
_entity.id
_entity.type
_entity.pdbx_description
1 polymer ?
#
loop_
_entity_poly.entity_id
_entity_poly.type
_entity_poly.pdbx_seq_one_letter_code
_entity_poly.pdbx_strand_id
1 'polypeptide(L)'
;MDKLSITSVNKVTLPFISKEENNFTIGLLDYSKKLMRDLVSKFSLSLYNFHQSRLAHYKRVVDKLNERNVIVNTSTRIPNAASVSISESIWNDIIVKLELFEIRKGYLNQEVSLNSLAKDIGTNHSYLSKTINSVKGKSFKNYLNDLRISHAYLELKRDSKMRKFTIEAIAFENGFKSAESFSKKFKEKYEIYPSQFLKTLEA
;
A
#
# COMPACT_ATOMS: atom_id res chain seq x y z
N MET A 1 -58.33 21.88 -54.14
CA MET A 1 -57.97 21.09 -52.95
C MET A 1 -56.50 20.75 -53.07
N ASP A 2 -55.72 21.24 -52.09
CA ASP A 2 -54.42 20.76 -51.55
C ASP A 2 -53.28 20.39 -52.52
N LYS A 3 -52.00 20.76 -52.33
CA LYS A 3 -51.25 21.52 -51.31
C LYS A 3 -49.86 21.86 -51.89
N LEU A 4 -49.24 22.86 -51.28
CA LEU A 4 -47.89 23.42 -51.51
C LEU A 4 -46.71 22.44 -51.28
N SER A 5 -45.64 22.67 -52.06
CA SER A 5 -44.21 22.77 -51.71
C SER A 5 -43.50 21.65 -50.90
N ILE A 6 -42.30 21.25 -51.34
CA ILE A 6 -40.98 21.68 -50.79
C ILE A 6 -39.86 20.82 -51.42
N THR A 7 -38.88 21.54 -51.95
CA THR A 7 -37.51 21.22 -52.36
C THR A 7 -36.79 20.18 -51.48
N SER A 8 -36.25 19.10 -52.06
CA SER A 8 -35.21 18.30 -51.38
C SER A 8 -33.86 19.02 -51.51
N VAL A 9 -33.50 19.78 -50.48
CA VAL A 9 -32.20 20.44 -50.37
C VAL A 9 -31.10 19.38 -50.30
N ASN A 10 -30.13 19.51 -51.20
CA ASN A 10 -28.85 18.78 -51.19
C ASN A 10 -28.22 18.80 -49.79
N LYS A 11 -27.96 17.60 -49.24
CA LYS A 11 -27.02 17.44 -48.12
C LYS A 11 -25.61 17.71 -48.63
N VAL A 12 -25.19 18.98 -48.61
CA VAL A 12 -23.77 19.34 -48.65
C VAL A 12 -23.23 19.13 -47.24
N THR A 13 -22.75 17.92 -46.94
CA THR A 13 -21.91 17.69 -45.77
C THR A 13 -20.53 18.30 -46.05
N LEU A 14 -20.22 19.41 -45.39
CA LEU A 14 -18.91 20.08 -45.45
C LEU A 14 -17.83 19.19 -44.80
N PRO A 15 -16.78 18.77 -45.52
CA PRO A 15 -15.70 17.92 -45.00
C PRO A 15 -14.69 18.66 -44.10
N PHE A 16 -14.96 19.92 -43.76
CA PHE A 16 -14.02 20.78 -43.03
C PHE A 16 -14.07 20.57 -41.50
N ILE A 17 -15.23 20.18 -40.94
CA ILE A 17 -15.45 20.13 -39.48
C ILE A 17 -14.80 18.89 -38.84
N SER A 18 -14.63 17.78 -39.56
CA SER A 18 -14.11 16.52 -38.99
C SER A 18 -12.58 16.46 -38.83
N LYS A 19 -11.82 17.39 -39.43
CA LYS A 19 -10.36 17.34 -39.44
C LYS A 19 -9.73 18.04 -38.22
N GLU A 20 -10.35 19.11 -37.73
CA GLU A 20 -9.87 19.86 -36.56
C GLU A 20 -10.16 19.13 -35.24
N GLU A 21 -11.35 18.54 -35.07
CA GLU A 21 -11.69 17.74 -33.88
C GLU A 21 -10.82 16.48 -33.77
N ASN A 22 -10.52 15.83 -34.90
CA ASN A 22 -9.61 14.66 -34.92
C ASN A 22 -8.17 15.05 -34.55
N ASN A 23 -7.65 16.17 -35.04
CA ASN A 23 -6.31 16.61 -34.68
C ASN A 23 -6.20 17.04 -33.20
N PHE A 24 -7.25 17.67 -32.66
CA PHE A 24 -7.32 18.05 -31.25
C PHE A 24 -7.40 16.82 -30.31
N THR A 25 -8.25 15.85 -30.66
CA THR A 25 -8.39 14.61 -29.89
C THR A 25 -7.15 13.72 -29.97
N ILE A 26 -6.50 13.63 -31.15
CA ILE A 26 -5.21 12.95 -31.31
C ILE A 26 -4.12 13.66 -30.48
N GLY A 27 -4.09 15.00 -30.47
CA GLY A 27 -3.17 15.79 -29.65
C GLY A 27 -3.36 15.58 -28.15
N LEU A 28 -4.62 15.51 -27.68
CA LEU A 28 -4.96 15.18 -26.29
C LEU A 28 -4.57 13.75 -25.91
N LEU A 29 -4.78 12.79 -26.82
CA LEU A 29 -4.42 11.39 -26.61
C LEU A 29 -2.88 11.22 -26.53
N ASP A 30 -2.14 11.90 -27.39
CA ASP A 30 -0.67 11.86 -27.36
C ASP A 30 -0.09 12.57 -26.14
N TYR A 31 -0.69 13.70 -25.73
CA TYR A 31 -0.33 14.38 -24.50
C TYR A 31 -0.56 13.50 -23.27
N SER A 32 -1.72 12.85 -23.17
CA SER A 32 -2.03 11.95 -22.05
C SER A 32 -1.11 10.72 -22.02
N LYS A 33 -0.77 10.12 -23.16
CA LYS A 33 0.21 9.02 -23.25
C LYS A 33 1.61 9.47 -22.81
N LYS A 34 2.05 10.67 -23.21
CA LYS A 34 3.34 11.23 -22.79
C LYS A 34 3.36 11.47 -21.28
N LEU A 35 2.31 12.07 -20.73
CA LEU A 35 2.16 12.29 -19.30
C LEU A 35 2.18 10.98 -18.50
N MET A 36 1.48 9.94 -19.00
CA MET A 36 1.46 8.62 -18.38
C MET A 36 2.83 7.93 -18.44
N ARG A 37 3.57 8.03 -19.55
CA ARG A 37 4.94 7.53 -19.65
C ARG A 37 5.87 8.22 -18.64
N ASP A 38 5.75 9.53 -18.50
CA ASP A 38 6.55 10.29 -17.53
C ASP A 38 6.18 9.95 -16.08
N LEU A 39 4.90 9.76 -15.78
CA LEU A 39 4.43 9.33 -14.46
C LEU A 39 4.91 7.92 -14.11
N VAL A 40 4.79 6.97 -15.04
CA VAL A 40 5.26 5.59 -14.85
C VAL A 40 6.78 5.59 -14.69
N SER A 41 7.52 6.34 -15.51
CA SER A 41 8.99 6.44 -15.40
C SER A 41 9.43 7.02 -14.04
N LYS A 42 8.81 8.11 -13.60
CA LYS A 42 9.10 8.72 -12.27
C LYS A 42 8.70 7.79 -11.12
N PHE A 43 7.59 7.07 -11.25
CA PHE A 43 7.16 6.10 -10.25
C PHE A 43 8.08 4.88 -10.21
N SER A 44 8.47 4.34 -11.36
CA SER A 44 9.46 3.26 -11.49
C SER A 44 10.82 3.67 -10.93
N LEU A 45 11.25 4.92 -11.17
CA LEU A 45 12.49 5.45 -10.61
C LEU A 45 12.38 5.66 -9.10
N SER A 46 11.24 6.13 -8.60
CA SER A 46 10.95 6.24 -7.17
C SER A 46 10.95 4.87 -6.47
N LEU A 47 10.32 3.86 -7.08
CA LEU A 47 10.33 2.48 -6.59
C LEU A 47 11.74 1.89 -6.64
N TYR A 48 12.49 2.13 -7.72
CA TYR A 48 13.87 1.69 -7.85
C TYR A 48 14.76 2.34 -6.79
N ASN A 49 14.65 3.65 -6.56
CA ASN A 49 15.41 4.37 -5.53
C ASN A 49 15.02 3.93 -4.11
N PHE A 50 13.72 3.67 -3.88
CA PHE A 50 13.22 3.13 -2.62
C PHE A 50 13.77 1.72 -2.36
N HIS A 51 13.77 0.86 -3.39
CA HIS A 51 14.35 -0.48 -3.33
C HIS A 51 15.87 -0.45 -3.15
N GLN A 52 16.58 0.41 -3.88
CA GLN A 52 18.03 0.57 -3.74
C GLN A 52 18.44 1.09 -2.37
N SER A 53 17.64 2.00 -1.77
CA SER A 53 17.87 2.47 -0.40
C SER A 53 17.71 1.34 0.62
N ARG A 54 16.77 0.41 0.39
CA ARG A 54 16.59 -0.80 1.21
C ARG A 54 17.76 -1.78 1.05
N LEU A 55 18.23 -2.01 -0.18
CA LEU A 55 19.37 -2.89 -0.45
C LEU A 55 20.68 -2.33 0.12
N ALA A 56 20.91 -1.02 0.03
CA ALA A 56 22.11 -0.38 0.60
C ALA A 56 22.11 -0.46 2.14
N HIS A 57 20.95 -0.30 2.77
CA HIS A 57 20.80 -0.52 4.22
C HIS A 57 21.08 -1.99 4.59
N TYR A 58 20.49 -2.94 3.85
CA TYR A 58 20.73 -4.37 4.05
C TYR A 58 22.21 -4.73 3.90
N LYS A 59 22.88 -4.27 2.84
CA LYS A 59 24.31 -4.53 2.60
C LYS A 59 25.21 -3.94 3.69
N ARG A 60 24.96 -2.70 4.14
CA ARG A 60 25.71 -2.08 5.26
C ARG A 60 25.54 -2.82 6.57
N VAL A 61 24.38 -3.41 6.82
CA VAL A 61 24.14 -4.23 8.00
C VAL A 61 24.94 -5.53 7.90
N VAL A 62 24.94 -6.20 6.74
CA VAL A 62 25.74 -7.42 6.51
C VAL A 62 27.24 -7.17 6.64
N ASP A 63 27.75 -6.07 6.07
CA ASP A 63 29.19 -5.72 6.14
C ASP A 63 29.64 -5.44 7.59
N LYS A 64 28.82 -4.73 8.39
CA LYS A 64 29.09 -4.51 9.82
C LYS A 64 29.06 -5.78 10.68
N LEU A 65 28.27 -6.78 10.28
CA LEU A 65 28.25 -8.09 10.95
C LEU A 65 29.52 -8.88 10.68
N ASN A 66 30.06 -8.79 9.46
CA ASN A 66 31.34 -9.41 9.10
C ASN A 66 32.54 -8.76 9.80
N GLU A 67 32.55 -7.44 9.95
CA GLU A 67 33.60 -6.71 10.68
C GLU A 67 33.58 -7.01 12.20
N ARG A 68 32.40 -7.19 12.80
CA ARG A 68 32.27 -7.49 14.25
C ARG A 68 32.60 -8.93 14.62
N ASN A 69 32.37 -9.89 13.72
CA ASN A 69 32.77 -11.30 13.94
C ASN A 69 34.29 -11.49 14.11
N VAL A 70 35.10 -10.53 13.65
CA VAL A 70 36.56 -10.52 13.87
C VAL A 70 36.93 -10.04 15.28
N ILE A 71 36.09 -9.21 15.93
CA ILE A 71 36.41 -8.53 17.21
C ILE A 71 35.87 -9.29 18.43
N VAL A 72 34.76 -10.04 18.29
CA VAL A 72 34.06 -10.70 19.42
C VAL A 72 34.79 -11.93 19.99
N ASN A 73 35.78 -12.48 19.28
CA ASN A 73 36.51 -13.66 19.75
C ASN A 73 37.53 -13.38 20.88
N THR A 74 37.66 -12.14 21.39
CA THR A 74 38.86 -11.78 22.20
C THR A 74 38.63 -11.18 23.60
N SER A 75 37.42 -10.97 24.16
CA SER A 75 37.38 -10.51 25.58
C SER A 75 36.05 -10.62 26.37
N THR A 76 36.07 -11.51 27.37
CA THR A 76 35.66 -11.45 28.80
C THR A 76 34.42 -10.68 29.36
N ARG A 77 33.64 -11.47 30.15
CA ARG A 77 33.01 -11.25 31.50
C ARG A 77 31.91 -10.18 31.71
N ILE A 78 30.74 -10.59 32.25
CA ILE A 78 29.68 -9.71 32.77
C ILE A 78 28.99 -10.29 34.04
N PRO A 79 28.88 -9.55 35.15
CA PRO A 79 27.87 -9.73 36.20
C PRO A 79 26.61 -8.83 36.01
N ASN A 80 25.50 -9.26 36.64
CA ASN A 80 24.08 -8.92 36.45
C ASN A 80 23.58 -7.45 36.43
N ALA A 81 22.53 -7.25 35.61
CA ALA A 81 21.23 -6.57 35.87
C ALA A 81 20.84 -5.39 34.93
N ALA A 82 19.59 -5.46 34.42
CA ALA A 82 18.80 -4.38 33.79
C ALA A 82 19.17 -3.86 32.39
N SER A 83 19.40 -4.76 31.43
CA SER A 83 18.86 -4.62 30.07
C SER A 83 19.00 -5.97 29.40
N VAL A 84 17.90 -6.67 29.14
CA VAL A 84 17.96 -7.78 28.19
C VAL A 84 18.09 -7.14 26.82
N SER A 85 19.32 -6.79 26.47
CA SER A 85 19.72 -6.41 25.14
C SER A 85 19.24 -7.51 24.21
N ILE A 86 18.19 -7.22 23.42
CA ILE A 86 17.75 -8.15 22.38
C ILE A 86 18.97 -8.32 21.49
N SER A 87 19.46 -9.55 21.35
CA SER A 87 20.63 -9.78 20.50
C SER A 87 20.30 -9.27 19.10
N GLU A 88 21.30 -8.67 18.45
CA GLU A 88 21.12 -8.09 17.10
C GLU A 88 20.59 -9.16 16.11
N SER A 89 20.99 -10.42 16.28
CA SER A 89 20.48 -11.55 15.51
C SER A 89 18.97 -11.77 15.67
N ILE A 90 18.43 -11.76 16.90
CA ILE A 90 17.00 -11.95 17.16
C ILE A 90 16.20 -10.77 16.62
N TRP A 91 16.73 -9.55 16.78
CA TRP A 91 16.09 -8.35 16.25
C TRP A 91 15.94 -8.41 14.73
N ASN A 92 17.01 -8.78 14.03
CA ASN A 92 17.02 -8.89 12.57
C ASN A 92 16.11 -10.02 12.08
N ASP A 93 16.09 -11.17 12.76
CA ASP A 93 15.18 -12.27 12.45
C ASP A 93 13.70 -11.84 12.55
N ILE A 94 13.34 -11.10 13.62
CA ILE A 94 11.99 -10.55 13.77
C ILE A 94 11.63 -9.61 12.61
N ILE A 95 12.55 -8.74 12.18
CA ILE A 95 12.32 -7.84 11.05
C ILE A 95 12.03 -8.61 9.77
N VAL A 96 12.85 -9.61 9.43
CA VAL A 96 12.67 -10.41 8.21
C VAL A 96 11.33 -11.14 8.24
N LYS A 97 10.98 -11.76 9.37
CA LYS A 97 9.70 -12.49 9.50
C LYS A 97 8.48 -11.55 9.50
N LEU A 98 8.61 -10.33 10.02
CA LEU A 98 7.60 -9.28 9.90
C LEU A 98 7.39 -8.86 8.44
N GLU A 99 8.46 -8.71 7.66
CA GLU A 99 8.35 -8.42 6.23
C GLU A 99 7.65 -9.55 5.48
N LEU A 100 7.99 -10.81 5.78
CA LEU A 100 7.28 -11.97 5.23
C LEU A 100 5.80 -11.98 5.62
N PHE A 101 5.46 -11.53 6.83
CA PHE A 101 4.07 -11.38 7.28
C PHE A 101 3.30 -10.34 6.46
N GLU A 102 3.94 -9.21 6.12
CA GLU A 102 3.35 -8.19 5.26
C GLU A 102 3.16 -8.69 3.82
N ILE A 103 4.19 -9.32 3.24
CA ILE A 103 4.17 -9.83 1.87
C ILE A 103 3.07 -10.88 1.69
N ARG A 104 2.93 -11.82 2.64
CA ARG A 104 1.87 -12.85 2.60
C ARG A 104 0.48 -12.31 2.95
N LYS A 105 0.34 -11.00 3.17
CA LYS A 105 -0.88 -10.35 3.64
C LYS A 105 -1.47 -10.98 4.91
N GLY A 106 -0.62 -11.44 5.82
CA GLY A 106 -1.07 -12.08 7.06
C GLY A 106 -1.96 -11.17 7.90
N TYR A 107 -1.83 -9.85 7.74
CA TYR A 107 -2.67 -8.85 8.38
C TYR A 107 -4.16 -8.94 8.01
N LEU A 108 -4.55 -9.60 6.91
CA LEU A 108 -5.96 -9.78 6.55
C LEU A 108 -6.68 -10.81 7.42
N ASN A 109 -5.95 -11.67 8.12
CA ASN A 109 -6.55 -12.59 9.09
C ASN A 109 -7.07 -11.78 10.31
N GLN A 110 -8.38 -11.90 10.58
CA GLN A 110 -9.06 -11.19 11.66
C GLN A 110 -8.58 -11.60 13.06
N GLU A 111 -8.03 -12.82 13.21
CA GLU A 111 -7.55 -13.37 14.48
C GLU A 111 -6.08 -13.03 14.78
N VAL A 112 -5.45 -12.21 13.92
CA VAL A 112 -4.11 -11.72 14.18
C VAL A 112 -4.11 -10.76 15.36
N SER A 113 -3.31 -11.13 16.36
CA SER A 113 -3.00 -10.39 17.56
C SER A 113 -1.49 -10.38 17.74
N LEU A 114 -0.98 -9.51 18.62
CA LEU A 114 0.46 -9.44 18.89
C LEU A 114 0.98 -10.79 19.44
N ASN A 115 0.17 -11.47 20.26
CA ASN A 115 0.49 -12.78 20.80
C ASN A 115 0.50 -13.86 19.72
N SER A 116 -0.50 -13.90 18.84
CA SER A 116 -0.55 -14.92 17.79
C SER A 116 0.56 -14.71 16.76
N LEU A 117 0.88 -13.46 16.40
CA LEU A 117 2.01 -13.17 15.51
C LEU A 117 3.36 -13.49 16.14
N ALA A 118 3.56 -13.17 17.43
CA ALA A 118 4.81 -13.50 18.12
C ALA A 118 5.09 -15.01 18.09
N LYS A 119 4.06 -15.82 18.34
CA LYS A 119 4.15 -17.29 18.23
C LYS A 119 4.47 -17.73 16.81
N ASP A 120 3.76 -17.20 15.82
CA ASP A 120 3.92 -17.54 14.40
C ASP A 120 5.35 -17.27 13.89
N ILE A 121 5.96 -16.16 14.31
CA ILE A 121 7.33 -15.81 13.91
C ILE A 121 8.41 -16.36 14.86
N GLY A 122 8.03 -17.09 15.92
CA GLY A 122 8.97 -17.72 16.85
C GLY A 122 9.70 -16.75 17.79
N THR A 123 9.00 -15.74 18.31
CA THR A 123 9.53 -14.78 19.31
C THR A 123 8.56 -14.61 20.48
N ASN A 124 8.88 -13.72 21.42
CA ASN A 124 7.99 -13.32 22.50
C ASN A 124 7.30 -11.98 22.22
N HIS A 125 6.17 -11.76 22.90
CA HIS A 125 5.37 -10.53 22.79
C HIS A 125 6.19 -9.25 22.99
N SER A 126 7.05 -9.23 24.02
CA SER A 126 7.83 -8.04 24.38
C SER A 126 8.85 -7.68 23.29
N TYR A 127 9.50 -8.67 22.70
CA TYR A 127 10.47 -8.45 21.62
C TYR A 127 9.76 -7.96 20.37
N LEU A 128 8.68 -8.62 19.96
CA LEU A 128 7.90 -8.19 18.80
C LEU A 128 7.36 -6.77 18.96
N SER A 129 6.80 -6.44 20.13
CA SER A 129 6.30 -5.10 20.41
C SER A 129 7.40 -4.05 20.32
N LYS A 130 8.57 -4.32 20.93
CA LYS A 130 9.73 -3.40 20.89
C LYS A 130 10.23 -3.22 19.46
N THR A 131 10.35 -4.30 18.69
CA THR A 131 10.78 -4.26 17.29
C THR A 131 9.82 -3.45 16.43
N ILE A 132 8.51 -3.69 16.54
CA ILE A 132 7.52 -2.92 15.77
C ILE A 132 7.54 -1.46 16.17
N ASN A 133 7.59 -1.15 17.47
CA ASN A 133 7.62 0.23 17.92
C ASN A 133 8.87 0.96 17.41
N SER A 134 10.03 0.33 17.47
CA SER A 134 11.28 0.94 17.01
C SER A 134 11.35 1.10 15.49
N VAL A 135 10.95 0.07 14.72
CA VAL A 135 11.09 0.06 13.25
C VAL A 135 9.95 0.81 12.56
N LYS A 136 8.73 0.74 13.10
CA LYS A 136 7.53 1.32 12.48
C LYS A 136 7.05 2.58 13.19
N GLY A 137 7.60 2.93 14.36
CA GLY A 137 7.20 4.10 15.15
C GLY A 137 5.78 4.01 15.73
N LYS A 138 5.21 2.80 15.81
CA LYS A 138 3.77 2.59 16.08
C LYS A 138 3.55 1.43 17.04
N SER A 139 2.42 1.48 17.76
CA SER A 139 1.93 0.28 18.46
C SER A 139 1.53 -0.79 17.45
N PHE A 140 1.56 -2.07 17.85
CA PHE A 140 1.14 -3.18 16.99
C PHE A 140 -0.26 -2.97 16.40
N LYS A 141 -1.21 -2.53 17.22
CA LYS A 141 -2.60 -2.26 16.80
C LYS A 141 -2.66 -1.21 15.69
N ASN A 142 -1.91 -0.12 15.82
CA ASN A 142 -1.90 0.95 14.81
C ASN A 142 -1.19 0.48 13.54
N TYR A 143 -0.06 -0.22 13.67
CA TYR A 143 0.65 -0.83 12.55
C TYR A 143 -0.26 -1.80 11.75
N LEU A 144 -0.98 -2.69 12.45
CA LEU A 144 -1.88 -3.65 11.81
C LEU A 144 -3.04 -2.96 11.08
N ASN A 145 -3.69 -1.99 11.74
CA ASN A 145 -4.77 -1.23 11.13
C ASN A 145 -4.29 -0.42 9.92
N ASP A 146 -3.07 0.12 9.98
CA ASP A 146 -2.49 0.86 8.86
C ASP A 146 -2.33 0.00 7.60
N LEU A 147 -1.83 -1.23 7.76
CA LEU A 147 -1.71 -2.19 6.67
C LEU A 147 -3.09 -2.52 6.09
N ARG A 148 -4.06 -2.86 6.95
CA ARG A 148 -5.42 -3.23 6.55
C ARG A 148 -6.15 -2.10 5.80
N ILE A 149 -6.10 -0.87 6.31
CA ILE A 149 -6.75 0.29 5.66
C ILE A 149 -6.06 0.63 4.34
N SER A 150 -4.74 0.55 4.28
CA SER A 150 -4.03 0.79 3.02
C SER A 150 -4.29 -0.29 1.98
N HIS A 151 -4.45 -1.55 2.39
CA HIS A 151 -4.90 -2.61 1.51
C HIS A 151 -6.30 -2.31 0.97
N ALA A 152 -7.26 -2.03 1.85
CA ALA A 152 -8.65 -1.73 1.47
C ALA A 152 -8.74 -0.59 0.47
N TYR A 153 -8.01 0.51 0.70
CA TYR A 153 -8.00 1.66 -0.21
C TYR A 153 -7.49 1.28 -1.61
N LEU A 154 -6.40 0.52 -1.68
CA LEU A 154 -5.84 0.07 -2.96
C LEU A 154 -6.77 -0.91 -3.68
N GLU A 155 -7.40 -1.82 -2.93
CA GLU A 155 -8.35 -2.79 -3.44
C GLU A 155 -9.58 -2.10 -4.02
N LEU A 156 -10.19 -1.16 -3.29
CA LEU A 156 -11.33 -0.37 -3.75
C LEU A 156 -11.04 0.44 -5.01
N LYS A 157 -9.81 0.93 -5.17
CA LYS A 157 -9.39 1.62 -6.41
C LYS A 157 -9.25 0.67 -7.59
N ARG A 158 -8.69 -0.52 -7.37
CA ARG A 158 -8.28 -1.45 -8.43
C ARG A 158 -9.38 -2.41 -8.87
N ASP A 159 -10.21 -2.87 -7.94
CA ASP A 159 -11.22 -3.88 -8.19
C ASP A 159 -12.64 -3.28 -8.14
N SER A 160 -13.28 -3.22 -9.32
CA SER A 160 -14.66 -2.74 -9.44
C SER A 160 -15.68 -3.70 -8.84
N LYS A 161 -15.35 -4.99 -8.66
CA LYS A 161 -16.23 -5.95 -7.99
C LYS A 161 -16.32 -5.66 -6.50
N MET A 162 -15.18 -5.36 -5.86
CA MET A 162 -15.14 -5.01 -4.44
C MET A 162 -15.98 -3.77 -4.12
N ARG A 163 -16.14 -2.84 -5.07
CA ARG A 163 -16.98 -1.64 -4.89
C ARG A 163 -18.48 -1.95 -4.73
N LYS A 164 -18.93 -3.14 -5.14
CA LYS A 164 -20.34 -3.57 -5.03
C LYS A 164 -20.66 -4.18 -3.67
N PHE A 165 -19.67 -4.42 -2.82
CA PHE A 165 -19.86 -5.05 -1.53
C PHE A 165 -20.37 -4.05 -0.50
N THR A 166 -21.02 -4.55 0.55
CA THR A 166 -21.37 -3.71 1.69
C THR A 166 -20.10 -3.26 2.42
N ILE A 167 -20.17 -2.13 3.12
CA ILE A 167 -19.04 -1.64 3.95
C ILE A 167 -18.61 -2.69 4.97
N GLU A 168 -19.54 -3.47 5.50
CA GLU A 168 -19.26 -4.58 6.40
C GLU A 168 -18.46 -5.70 5.72
N ALA A 169 -18.88 -6.14 4.53
CA ALA A 169 -18.13 -7.14 3.78
C ALA A 169 -16.72 -6.63 3.43
N ILE A 170 -16.59 -5.38 2.97
CA ILE A 170 -15.28 -4.76 2.69
C ILE A 170 -14.39 -4.76 3.94
N ALA A 171 -14.96 -4.41 5.10
CA ALA A 171 -14.24 -4.43 6.36
C ALA A 171 -13.74 -5.84 6.71
N PHE A 172 -14.59 -6.85 6.56
CA PHE A 172 -14.27 -8.24 6.90
C PHE A 172 -13.20 -8.84 6.00
N GLU A 173 -13.29 -8.62 4.68
CA GLU A 173 -12.26 -9.02 3.70
C GLU A 173 -10.91 -8.34 3.99
N ASN A 174 -10.95 -7.13 4.56
CA ASN A 174 -9.78 -6.37 4.94
C ASN A 174 -9.32 -6.61 6.39
N GLY A 175 -9.79 -7.69 7.03
CA GLY A 175 -9.31 -8.15 8.33
C GLY A 175 -9.85 -7.37 9.53
N PHE A 176 -10.85 -6.51 9.35
CA PHE A 176 -11.54 -5.87 10.47
C PHE A 176 -12.65 -6.77 11.02
N LYS A 177 -12.89 -6.70 12.34
CA LYS A 177 -13.99 -7.40 13.01
C LYS A 177 -15.31 -6.61 13.00
N SER A 178 -15.30 -5.34 12.58
CA SER A 178 -16.51 -4.53 12.48
C SER A 178 -16.39 -3.41 11.44
N ALA A 179 -17.51 -3.12 10.78
CA ALA A 179 -17.64 -2.02 9.82
C ALA A 179 -17.36 -0.64 10.46
N GLU A 180 -17.74 -0.47 11.72
CA GLU A 180 -17.53 0.78 12.47
C GLU A 180 -16.04 1.05 12.69
N SER A 181 -15.29 0.06 13.19
CA SER A 181 -13.85 0.25 13.43
C SER A 181 -13.10 0.46 12.12
N PHE A 182 -13.49 -0.24 11.05
CA PHE A 182 -12.97 -0.02 9.72
C PHE A 182 -13.23 1.41 9.25
N SER A 183 -14.49 1.85 9.26
CA SER A 183 -14.90 3.16 8.77
C SER A 183 -14.21 4.31 9.50
N LYS A 184 -14.07 4.18 10.83
CA LYS A 184 -13.34 5.16 11.64
C LYS A 184 -11.87 5.24 11.23
N LYS A 185 -11.18 4.09 11.12
CA LYS A 185 -9.76 4.04 10.76
C LYS A 185 -9.52 4.49 9.31
N PHE A 186 -10.44 4.18 8.40
CA PHE A 186 -10.40 4.63 7.02
C PHE A 186 -10.48 6.16 6.96
N LYS A 187 -11.46 6.76 7.65
CA LYS A 187 -11.59 8.22 7.74
C LYS A 187 -10.39 8.87 8.42
N GLU A 188 -9.89 8.32 9.52
CA GLU A 188 -8.71 8.85 10.21
C GLU A 188 -7.48 8.93 9.28
N LYS A 189 -7.35 8.01 8.33
CA LYS A 189 -6.19 7.93 7.43
C LYS A 189 -6.35 8.68 6.11
N TYR A 190 -7.55 8.67 5.54
CA TYR A 190 -7.83 9.23 4.21
C TYR A 190 -8.78 10.44 4.22
N GLU A 191 -9.18 10.89 5.40
CA GLU A 191 -10.02 12.07 5.63
C GLU A 191 -11.41 12.01 4.98
N ILE A 192 -11.84 10.81 4.56
CA ILE A 192 -13.13 10.55 3.91
C ILE A 192 -13.72 9.23 4.43
N TYR A 193 -15.04 9.16 4.60
CA TYR A 193 -15.68 7.89 4.94
C TYR A 193 -15.64 6.91 3.75
N PRO A 194 -15.55 5.59 3.99
CA PRO A 194 -15.46 4.62 2.91
C PRO A 194 -16.69 4.65 1.98
N SER A 195 -17.89 4.91 2.52
CA SER A 195 -19.11 5.07 1.72
C SER A 195 -19.07 6.28 0.79
N GLN A 196 -18.47 7.38 1.23
CA GLN A 196 -18.28 8.58 0.41
C GLN A 196 -17.20 8.32 -0.65
N PHE A 197 -16.10 7.67 -0.26
CA PHE A 197 -15.04 7.30 -1.18
C PHE A 197 -15.53 6.41 -2.32
N LEU A 198 -16.37 5.40 -2.03
CA LEU A 198 -16.97 4.56 -3.07
C LEU A 198 -17.74 5.38 -4.11
N LYS A 199 -18.55 6.36 -3.68
CA LYS A 199 -19.28 7.25 -4.61
C LYS A 199 -18.34 8.04 -5.52
N THR A 200 -17.17 8.45 -5.02
CA THR A 200 -16.16 9.15 -5.85
C THR A 200 -15.50 8.25 -6.89
N LEU A 201 -15.60 6.93 -6.77
CA LEU A 201 -15.05 5.96 -7.71
C LEU A 201 -16.09 5.44 -8.72
N GLU A 202 -17.37 5.75 -8.51
CA GLU A 202 -18.48 5.42 -9.42
C GLU A 202 -18.78 6.55 -10.41
N ALA A 203 -18.34 7.78 -10.10
CA ALA A 203 -18.39 8.95 -10.97
C ALA A 203 -17.27 8.95 -12.01
#